data_AF-A0A811UEW0-F1
#
_entry.id   AF-A0A811UEW0-F1
#
_cell.length_a   1.000
_cell.length_b   1.000
_cell.length_c   1.000
_cell.angle_alpha   90.00
_cell.angle_beta   90.00
_cell.angle_gamma   90.00
#
_symmetry.space_group_name_H-M   'P 1'
#
loop_
_entity.id
_entity.type
_entity.pdbx_description
1 polymer ?
#
loop_
_entity_poly.entity_id
_entity_poly.type
_entity_poly.pdbx_seq_one_letter_code
_entity_poly.pdbx_strand_id
1 'polypeptide(L)'
;MLSSLWKKGANFLGSDFAIMGGAMSWVSERSLVSAISNAGGFGVIACGAMSPDLLKKEIMETQKLTNKPFGVNLITMHPNLNKLIDICIETKEVFIKSAARNAVSSVQISADFPVIPVRAIANKASDDFMKHQKEIIDKYQKGQISKEDGQLEIEKFWSGALRRAVIEGDVETGSLMAGQSVGMVDREKPVKEVVNMLIQQADSYIESKSAEAENPAIRKANS
;
A
#
# COMPACT_ATOMS: atom_id res chain seq x y z
N MET A 1 13.50 -18.98 15.02
CA MET A 1 14.46 -18.97 13.87
C MET A 1 14.22 -17.77 12.96
N LEU A 2 12.96 -17.37 12.74
CA LEU A 2 12.61 -16.14 12.02
C LEU A 2 13.19 -14.88 12.65
N SER A 3 13.22 -14.81 13.99
CA SER A 3 13.74 -13.67 14.75
C SER A 3 15.16 -13.26 14.38
N SER A 4 16.05 -14.20 14.05
CA SER A 4 17.40 -13.90 13.59
C SER A 4 17.44 -13.45 12.12
N LEU A 5 16.59 -14.02 11.26
CA LEU A 5 16.60 -13.74 9.82
C LEU A 5 16.17 -12.30 9.53
N TRP A 6 15.14 -11.82 10.21
CA TRP A 6 14.56 -10.50 9.94
C TRP A 6 15.10 -9.38 10.84
N LYS A 7 16.07 -9.68 11.71
CA LYS A 7 16.59 -8.75 12.73
C LYS A 7 17.08 -7.43 12.14
N LYS A 8 17.76 -7.50 10.99
CA LYS A 8 18.23 -6.31 10.27
C LYS A 8 17.06 -5.42 9.81
N GLY A 9 15.98 -6.03 9.32
CA GLY A 9 14.78 -5.32 8.88
C GLY A 9 14.01 -4.69 10.05
N ALA A 10 13.78 -5.45 11.12
CA ALA A 10 13.12 -4.96 12.33
C ALA A 10 13.89 -3.77 12.94
N ASN A 11 15.22 -3.89 13.05
CA ASN A 11 16.08 -2.80 13.53
C ASN A 11 16.05 -1.57 12.62
N PHE A 12 16.01 -1.77 11.30
CA PHE A 12 15.94 -0.67 10.33
C PHE A 12 14.64 0.12 10.46
N LEU A 13 13.52 -0.58 10.66
CA LEU A 13 12.21 0.03 10.84
C LEU A 13 12.01 0.63 12.24
N GLY A 14 12.75 0.13 13.23
CA GLY A 14 12.52 0.45 14.65
C GLY A 14 11.26 -0.22 15.21
N SER A 15 10.86 -1.35 14.62
CA SER A 15 9.66 -2.12 14.97
C SER A 15 10.03 -3.50 15.52
N ASP A 16 9.07 -4.18 16.16
CA ASP A 16 9.27 -5.52 16.74
C ASP A 16 9.48 -6.58 15.64
N PHE A 17 8.82 -6.37 14.49
CA PHE A 17 8.83 -7.27 13.34
C PHE A 17 9.22 -6.52 12.06
N ALA A 18 9.86 -7.23 11.13
CA ALA A 18 10.18 -6.70 9.81
C ALA A 18 8.96 -6.71 8.87
N ILE A 19 7.85 -6.13 9.33
CA ILE A 19 6.58 -6.04 8.61
C ILE A 19 6.27 -4.56 8.42
N MET A 20 6.17 -4.13 7.17
CA MET A 20 5.77 -2.76 6.80
C MET A 20 4.36 -2.77 6.22
N GLY A 21 3.50 -1.90 6.73
CA GLY A 21 2.16 -1.72 6.18
C GLY A 21 2.23 -1.06 4.80
N GLY A 22 1.53 -1.64 3.82
CA GLY A 22 1.33 -0.99 2.53
C GLY A 22 0.54 0.31 2.70
N ALA A 23 0.96 1.36 2.00
CA ALA A 23 0.29 2.65 2.03
C ALA A 23 -0.75 2.74 0.90
N MET A 24 -2.03 2.69 1.25
CA MET A 24 -3.15 2.80 0.32
C MET A 24 -3.97 4.04 0.65
N SER A 25 -4.15 4.92 -0.34
CA SER A 25 -4.92 6.16 -0.19
C SER A 25 -6.31 5.85 0.39
N TRP A 26 -6.73 6.67 1.35
CA TRP A 26 -8.01 6.57 2.07
C TRP A 26 -8.17 5.36 3.01
N VAL A 27 -7.28 4.37 2.96
CA VAL A 27 -7.31 3.19 3.84
C VAL A 27 -6.22 3.30 4.92
N SER A 28 -5.00 3.66 4.54
CA SER A 28 -3.86 3.78 5.45
C SER A 28 -3.86 5.14 6.14
N GLU A 29 -4.85 5.35 7.00
CA GLU A 29 -4.99 6.50 7.90
C GLU A 29 -4.57 6.15 9.34
N ARG A 30 -4.67 7.10 10.26
CA ARG A 30 -4.18 7.03 11.65
C ARG A 30 -4.62 5.78 12.39
N SER A 31 -5.84 5.29 12.18
CA SER A 31 -6.39 4.15 12.93
C SER A 31 -5.70 2.87 12.49
N LEU A 32 -5.61 2.62 11.17
CA LEU A 32 -4.89 1.47 10.64
C LEU A 32 -3.38 1.55 10.92
N VAL A 33 -2.78 2.72 10.70
CA VAL A 33 -1.34 2.93 10.89
C VAL A 33 -0.93 2.70 12.34
N SER A 34 -1.64 3.32 13.30
CA SER A 34 -1.38 3.11 14.72
C SER A 34 -1.64 1.67 15.15
N ALA A 35 -2.66 1.00 14.60
CA ALA A 35 -2.92 -0.40 14.89
C ALA A 35 -1.77 -1.32 14.42
N ILE A 36 -1.22 -1.09 13.22
CA ILE A 36 -0.06 -1.84 12.69
C ILE A 36 1.18 -1.59 13.57
N SER A 37 1.47 -0.33 13.87
CA SER A 37 2.60 0.03 14.73
C SER A 37 2.46 -0.59 16.13
N ASN A 38 1.29 -0.46 16.77
CA ASN A 38 0.99 -1.06 18.07
C ASN A 38 1.11 -2.59 18.06
N ALA A 39 0.74 -3.24 16.95
CA ALA A 39 0.90 -4.68 16.76
C ALA A 39 2.37 -5.13 16.57
N GLY A 40 3.32 -4.21 16.44
CA GLY A 40 4.76 -4.49 16.31
C GLY A 40 5.29 -4.42 14.88
N GLY A 41 4.46 -4.08 13.90
CA GLY A 41 4.89 -3.73 12.55
C GLY A 41 5.28 -2.25 12.43
N PHE A 42 5.51 -1.81 11.20
CA PHE A 42 5.76 -0.41 10.85
C PHE A 42 4.61 0.10 9.98
N GLY A 43 3.69 0.86 10.58
CA GLY A 43 2.57 1.46 9.84
C GLY A 43 3.05 2.60 8.92
N VAL A 44 2.36 2.82 7.80
CA VAL A 44 2.70 3.88 6.84
C VAL A 44 1.45 4.64 6.41
N ILE A 45 1.38 5.94 6.69
CA ILE A 45 0.28 6.82 6.27
C ILE A 45 0.33 7.00 4.75
N ALA A 46 -0.81 6.88 4.07
CA ALA A 46 -0.90 7.17 2.65
C ALA A 46 -1.23 8.66 2.40
N CYS A 47 -0.22 9.46 2.08
CA CYS A 47 -0.38 10.90 1.84
C CYS A 47 -0.84 11.26 0.41
N GLY A 48 -0.91 10.30 -0.50
CA GLY A 48 -1.05 10.57 -1.94
C GLY A 48 -2.25 11.43 -2.36
N ALA A 49 -3.32 11.44 -1.55
CA ALA A 49 -4.52 12.23 -1.79
C ALA A 49 -4.77 13.33 -0.74
N MET A 50 -3.78 13.64 0.12
CA MET A 50 -3.92 14.57 1.23
C MET A 50 -3.39 15.97 0.91
N SER A 51 -4.11 16.99 1.38
CA SER A 51 -3.55 18.34 1.49
C SER A 51 -2.51 18.40 2.61
N PRO A 52 -1.61 19.41 2.61
CA PRO A 52 -0.68 19.64 3.71
C PRO A 52 -1.36 19.69 5.09
N ASP A 53 -2.44 20.45 5.25
CA ASP A 53 -3.15 20.55 6.54
C ASP A 53 -3.74 19.21 6.99
N LEU A 54 -4.26 18.42 6.04
CA LEU A 54 -4.78 17.10 6.32
C LEU A 54 -3.66 16.15 6.76
N LEU A 55 -2.51 16.15 6.07
CA LEU A 55 -1.35 15.34 6.47
C LEU A 55 -0.88 15.72 7.88
N LYS A 56 -0.75 17.02 8.18
CA LYS A 56 -0.32 17.49 9.50
C LYS A 56 -1.26 17.00 10.60
N LYS A 57 -2.57 17.15 10.39
CA LYS A 57 -3.58 16.62 11.30
C LYS A 57 -3.46 15.11 11.45
N GLU A 58 -3.27 14.38 10.35
CA GLU A 58 -3.20 12.92 10.36
C GLU A 58 -2.00 12.41 11.16
N ILE A 59 -0.83 13.03 11.00
CA ILE A 59 0.38 12.73 11.79
C ILE A 59 0.12 12.98 13.27
N MET A 60 -0.45 14.13 13.62
CA MET A 60 -0.74 14.50 15.01
C MET A 60 -1.73 13.55 15.69
N GLU A 61 -2.81 13.17 14.99
CA GLU A 61 -3.78 12.22 15.55
C GLU A 61 -3.20 10.81 15.64
N THR A 62 -2.35 10.39 14.70
CA THR A 62 -1.64 9.10 14.77
C THR A 62 -0.77 9.01 16.04
N GLN A 63 -0.08 10.10 16.40
CA GLN A 63 0.76 10.17 17.60
C GLN A 63 -0.03 10.05 18.91
N LYS A 64 -1.30 10.45 18.91
CA LYS A 64 -2.18 10.25 20.08
C LYS A 64 -2.54 8.78 20.27
N LEU A 65 -2.51 7.99 19.20
CA LEU A 65 -2.91 6.58 19.19
C LEU A 65 -1.72 5.61 19.32
N THR A 66 -0.50 6.06 19.04
CA THR A 66 0.71 5.24 19.20
C THR A 66 1.94 6.06 19.56
N ASN A 67 2.79 5.47 20.39
CA ASN A 67 4.14 5.95 20.67
C ASN A 67 5.22 5.18 19.90
N LYS A 68 4.83 4.24 19.02
CA LYS A 68 5.73 3.43 18.19
C LYS A 68 6.00 4.11 16.84
N PRO A 69 7.14 3.81 16.19
CA PRO A 69 7.47 4.39 14.88
C PRO A 69 6.42 4.10 13.81
N PHE A 70 6.23 5.06 12.91
CA PHE A 70 5.43 4.92 11.69
C PHE A 70 6.02 5.83 10.60
N GLY A 71 5.63 5.58 9.36
CA GLY A 71 6.08 6.31 8.17
C GLY A 71 4.96 7.09 7.49
N VAL A 72 5.36 7.89 6.49
CA VAL A 72 4.44 8.57 5.58
C VAL A 72 4.90 8.26 4.15
N ASN A 73 3.99 7.77 3.32
CA ASN A 73 4.21 7.56 1.90
C ASN A 73 3.89 8.84 1.12
N LEU A 74 4.91 9.49 0.57
CA LEU A 74 4.79 10.70 -0.24
C LEU A 74 4.81 10.34 -1.73
N ILE A 75 3.82 10.81 -2.48
CA ILE A 75 3.78 10.66 -3.94
C ILE A 75 4.55 11.80 -4.58
N THR A 76 5.60 11.46 -5.34
CA THR A 76 6.51 12.44 -5.94
C THR A 76 5.83 13.34 -6.99
N MET A 77 4.74 12.89 -7.59
CA MET A 77 3.95 13.66 -8.55
C MET A 77 2.95 14.63 -7.89
N HIS A 78 2.89 14.69 -6.55
CA HIS A 78 1.92 15.53 -5.86
C HIS A 78 2.23 17.03 -6.04
N PRO A 79 1.26 17.89 -6.42
CA PRO A 79 1.51 19.30 -6.73
C PRO A 79 2.06 20.11 -5.54
N ASN A 80 1.79 19.64 -4.31
CA ASN A 80 2.29 20.25 -3.08
C ASN A 80 3.42 19.46 -2.40
N LEU A 81 4.17 18.62 -3.14
CA LEU A 81 5.19 17.72 -2.57
C LEU A 81 6.13 18.41 -1.57
N ASN A 82 6.69 19.58 -1.92
CA ASN A 82 7.62 20.29 -1.05
C ASN A 82 6.99 20.64 0.31
N LYS A 83 5.74 21.13 0.32
CA LYS A 83 5.02 21.43 1.57
C LYS A 83 4.74 20.16 2.39
N LEU A 84 4.48 19.04 1.74
CA LEU A 84 4.30 17.76 2.43
C LEU A 84 5.61 17.26 3.04
N ILE A 85 6.73 17.43 2.33
CA ILE A 85 8.07 17.15 2.85
C ILE A 85 8.35 18.06 4.05
N ASP A 86 8.06 19.35 3.95
CA ASP A 86 8.26 20.32 5.04
C ASP A 86 7.47 19.91 6.28
N ILE A 87 6.21 19.47 6.14
CA ILE A 87 5.42 18.95 7.27
C ILE A 87 6.05 17.71 7.88
N CYS A 88 6.54 16.77 7.07
CA CYS A 88 7.28 15.60 7.56
C CYS A 88 8.58 16.01 8.28
N ILE A 89 9.24 17.10 7.84
CA ILE A 89 10.44 17.65 8.46
C ILE A 89 10.14 18.43 9.74
N GLU A 90 9.07 19.22 9.78
CA GLU A 90 8.62 19.93 10.99
C GLU A 90 8.22 18.92 12.07
N THR A 91 7.61 17.82 11.66
CA THR A 91 7.32 16.68 12.52
C THR A 91 8.51 15.74 12.68
N LYS A 92 9.73 16.11 12.27
CA LYS A 92 10.91 15.20 12.24
C LYS A 92 11.38 14.69 13.58
N GLU A 93 11.15 15.41 14.68
CA GLU A 93 11.40 14.85 16.03
C GLU A 93 10.66 13.51 16.25
N VAL A 94 9.61 13.27 15.47
CA VAL A 94 8.75 12.08 15.46
C VAL A 94 9.36 10.94 14.61
N PHE A 95 10.18 11.24 13.61
CA PHE A 95 10.80 10.26 12.71
C PHE A 95 12.21 9.81 13.15
N ILE A 96 12.77 10.37 14.23
CA ILE A 96 14.18 10.18 14.66
C ILE A 96 14.52 8.76 15.16
N LYS A 97 13.63 7.76 15.05
CA LYS A 97 13.98 6.33 15.24
C LYS A 97 14.14 5.52 13.95
N SER A 98 13.87 6.10 12.79
CA SER A 98 14.08 5.45 11.48
C SER A 98 15.10 6.25 10.68
N ALA A 99 16.21 5.62 10.27
CA ALA A 99 17.26 6.28 9.50
C ALA A 99 16.69 6.74 8.15
N ALA A 100 16.41 8.05 8.01
CA ALA A 100 15.75 8.68 6.87
C ALA A 100 16.59 8.75 5.57
N ARG A 101 17.49 7.79 5.34
CA ARG A 101 18.21 7.62 4.08
C ARG A 101 17.78 6.27 3.52
N ASN A 102 16.81 6.26 2.59
CA ASN A 102 16.55 5.24 1.54
C ASN A 102 15.11 5.26 0.99
N ALA A 103 14.47 6.43 0.80
CA ALA A 103 13.29 6.52 -0.05
C ALA A 103 13.76 6.80 -1.49
N VAL A 104 13.79 5.78 -2.34
CA VAL A 104 14.16 5.90 -3.77
C VAL A 104 12.88 5.83 -4.60
N SER A 105 12.69 6.84 -5.46
CA SER A 105 11.55 6.97 -6.38
C SER A 105 11.59 5.92 -7.49
N SER A 106 10.51 5.16 -7.68
CA SER A 106 10.34 4.22 -8.79
C SER A 106 9.71 4.90 -10.02
N VAL A 107 10.31 4.73 -11.19
CA VAL A 107 9.87 5.23 -12.51
C VAL A 107 9.08 4.17 -13.30
N GLN A 108 8.07 4.61 -14.06
CA GLN A 108 7.12 3.79 -14.80
C GLN A 108 7.63 3.34 -16.20
N ILE A 109 7.07 2.22 -16.68
CA ILE A 109 7.68 1.24 -17.59
C ILE A 109 7.32 1.36 -19.10
N SER A 110 6.38 2.19 -19.57
CA SER A 110 6.09 2.32 -21.04
C SER A 110 5.35 3.61 -21.44
N ALA A 111 5.54 4.03 -22.71
CA ALA A 111 5.47 5.42 -23.16
C ALA A 111 4.16 5.87 -23.84
N ASP A 112 3.25 4.97 -24.24
CA ASP A 112 2.14 5.39 -25.12
C ASP A 112 0.82 5.74 -24.43
N PHE A 113 0.34 4.98 -23.44
CA PHE A 113 -0.84 5.32 -22.65
C PHE A 113 -0.70 4.70 -21.25
N PRO A 114 0.05 5.33 -20.35
CA PRO A 114 0.32 4.77 -19.03
C PRO A 114 -0.95 4.78 -18.19
N VAL A 115 -1.48 3.59 -17.89
CA VAL A 115 -2.41 3.38 -16.78
C VAL A 115 -1.66 2.59 -15.72
N ILE A 116 -1.73 3.01 -14.45
CA ILE A 116 -1.18 2.22 -13.34
C ILE A 116 -2.05 0.95 -13.26
N PRO A 117 -1.54 -0.26 -13.54
CA PRO A 117 -2.34 -1.46 -13.44
C PRO A 117 -2.70 -1.68 -11.96
N VAL A 118 -4.00 -1.64 -11.68
CA VAL A 118 -4.53 -1.81 -10.34
C VAL A 118 -5.39 -3.07 -10.30
N ARG A 119 -5.17 -3.92 -9.30
CA ARG A 119 -6.03 -5.08 -9.05
C ARG A 119 -7.24 -4.60 -8.26
N ALA A 120 -8.43 -4.82 -8.80
CA ALA A 120 -9.70 -4.42 -8.20
C ALA A 120 -10.68 -5.61 -8.17
N ILE A 121 -11.60 -5.58 -7.21
CA ILE A 121 -12.75 -6.48 -7.15
C ILE A 121 -13.68 -6.10 -8.30
N ALA A 122 -14.07 -7.08 -9.11
CA ALA A 122 -15.03 -6.86 -10.20
C ALA A 122 -16.38 -6.40 -9.64
N ASN A 123 -16.84 -5.26 -10.12
CA ASN A 123 -18.13 -4.66 -9.83
C ASN A 123 -18.62 -3.91 -11.08
N LYS A 124 -19.82 -3.34 -11.03
CA LYS A 124 -20.40 -2.60 -12.15
C LYS A 124 -19.46 -1.51 -12.69
N ALA A 125 -18.77 -0.77 -11.81
CA ALA A 125 -17.77 0.22 -12.23
C ALA A 125 -16.62 -0.36 -13.05
N SER A 126 -16.17 -1.57 -12.72
CA SER A 126 -15.10 -2.26 -13.45
C SER A 126 -15.54 -2.65 -14.87
N ASP A 127 -16.79 -3.10 -15.03
CA ASP A 127 -17.39 -3.40 -16.34
C ASP A 127 -17.62 -2.13 -17.17
N ASP A 128 -18.16 -1.09 -16.53
CA ASP A 128 -18.40 0.21 -17.15
C ASP A 128 -17.09 0.88 -17.57
N PHE A 129 -15.99 0.68 -16.83
CA PHE A 129 -14.66 1.16 -17.19
C PHE A 129 -14.12 0.47 -18.45
N MET A 130 -14.27 -0.85 -18.54
CA MET A 130 -13.85 -1.61 -19.73
C MET A 130 -14.61 -1.16 -20.98
N LYS A 131 -15.91 -0.90 -20.83
CA LYS A 131 -16.72 -0.33 -21.91
C LYS A 131 -16.27 1.08 -22.28
N HIS A 132 -16.02 1.93 -21.29
CA HIS A 132 -15.56 3.30 -21.50
C HIS A 132 -14.19 3.34 -22.19
N GLN A 133 -13.22 2.54 -21.75
CA GLN A 133 -11.91 2.44 -22.42
C GLN A 133 -12.07 2.04 -23.89
N LYS A 134 -12.91 1.04 -24.18
CA LYS A 134 -13.18 0.61 -25.56
C LYS A 134 -13.78 1.72 -26.41
N GLU A 135 -14.74 2.46 -25.86
CA GLU A 135 -15.36 3.60 -26.56
C GLU A 135 -14.35 4.72 -26.87
N ILE A 136 -13.44 5.03 -25.94
CA ILE A 136 -12.40 6.06 -26.15
C ILE A 136 -11.36 5.60 -27.18
N ILE A 137 -10.95 4.34 -27.13
CA ILE A 137 -10.03 3.75 -28.11
C ILE A 137 -10.65 3.80 -29.51
N ASP A 138 -11.94 3.44 -29.65
CA ASP A 138 -12.65 3.49 -30.92
C ASP A 138 -12.76 4.92 -31.48
N LYS A 139 -13.01 5.91 -30.61
CA LYS A 139 -13.04 7.34 -31.01
C LYS A 139 -11.66 7.83 -31.45
N TYR A 140 -10.60 7.44 -30.74
CA TYR A 140 -9.23 7.81 -31.08
C TYR A 140 -8.80 7.22 -32.43
N GLN A 141 -9.09 5.95 -32.66
CA GLN A 141 -8.79 5.29 -33.95
C GLN A 141 -9.56 5.89 -35.13
N LYS A 142 -10.75 6.44 -34.89
CA LYS A 142 -11.54 7.16 -35.90
C LYS A 142 -11.12 8.63 -36.08
N GLY A 143 -10.09 9.09 -35.37
CA GLY A 143 -9.62 10.49 -35.41
C GLY A 143 -10.62 11.49 -34.80
N GLN A 144 -11.56 11.02 -33.97
CA GLN A 144 -12.62 11.84 -33.39
C GLN A 144 -12.22 12.51 -32.08
N ILE A 145 -11.12 12.07 -31.47
CA ILE A 145 -10.56 12.61 -30.23
C ILE A 145 -9.04 12.56 -30.32
N SER A 146 -8.37 13.54 -29.72
CA SER A 146 -6.90 13.53 -29.60
C SER A 146 -6.44 12.45 -28.61
N LYS A 147 -5.16 12.12 -28.67
CA LYS A 147 -4.52 11.18 -27.72
C LYS A 147 -4.60 11.73 -26.29
N GLU A 148 -4.37 13.03 -26.14
CA GLU A 148 -4.36 13.75 -24.87
C GLU A 148 -5.76 13.82 -24.26
N ASP A 149 -6.79 14.14 -25.05
CA ASP A 149 -8.17 14.19 -24.59
C ASP A 149 -8.70 12.80 -24.23
N GLY A 150 -8.35 11.78 -25.01
CA GLY A 150 -8.70 10.39 -24.73
C GLY A 150 -8.09 9.89 -23.42
N GLN A 151 -6.80 10.18 -23.19
CA GLN A 151 -6.14 9.87 -21.91
C GLN A 151 -6.82 10.59 -20.74
N LEU A 152 -7.16 11.87 -20.91
CA LEU A 152 -7.83 12.66 -19.86
C LEU A 152 -9.23 12.11 -19.52
N GLU A 153 -10.01 11.66 -20.50
CA GLU A 153 -11.30 11.02 -20.24
C GLU A 153 -11.15 9.69 -19.47
N ILE A 154 -10.17 8.87 -19.85
CA ILE A 154 -9.86 7.61 -19.14
C ILE A 154 -9.44 7.89 -17.68
N GLU A 155 -8.60 8.90 -17.45
CA GLU A 155 -8.18 9.30 -16.09
C GLU A 155 -9.33 9.86 -15.25
N LYS A 156 -10.24 10.63 -15.87
CA LYS A 156 -11.42 11.19 -15.20
C LYS A 156 -12.38 10.11 -14.71
N PHE A 157 -12.51 8.99 -15.41
CA PHE A 157 -13.42 7.90 -15.03
C PHE A 157 -13.21 7.43 -13.59
N TRP A 158 -11.95 7.21 -13.19
CA TRP A 158 -11.63 6.77 -11.83
C TRP A 158 -11.38 7.91 -10.84
N SER A 159 -11.53 9.16 -11.27
CA SER A 159 -11.37 10.31 -10.40
C SER A 159 -12.36 10.25 -9.23
N GLY A 160 -11.81 10.31 -8.02
CA GLY A 160 -12.57 10.20 -6.77
C GLY A 160 -13.19 8.82 -6.49
N ALA A 161 -13.09 7.84 -7.39
CA ALA A 161 -13.78 6.56 -7.26
C ALA A 161 -13.26 5.69 -6.11
N LEU A 162 -11.96 5.78 -5.81
CA LEU A 162 -11.38 5.12 -4.64
C LEU A 162 -11.97 5.69 -3.33
N ARG A 163 -12.16 7.00 -3.26
CA ARG A 163 -12.78 7.65 -2.10
C ARG A 163 -14.24 7.22 -1.95
N ARG A 164 -15.01 7.19 -3.05
CA ARG A 164 -16.40 6.72 -3.03
C ARG A 164 -16.52 5.30 -2.47
N ALA A 165 -15.66 4.39 -2.93
CA ALA A 165 -15.63 3.02 -2.41
C ALA A 165 -15.24 2.94 -0.93
N VAL A 166 -14.11 3.55 -0.56
CA VAL A 166 -13.48 3.33 0.76
C VAL A 166 -14.12 4.17 1.87
N ILE A 167 -14.53 5.40 1.56
CA ILE A 167 -15.00 6.37 2.55
C ILE A 167 -16.53 6.48 2.53
N GLU A 168 -17.13 6.48 1.34
CA GLU A 168 -18.58 6.68 1.19
C GLU A 168 -19.35 5.36 1.15
N GLY A 169 -18.65 4.22 1.08
CA GLY A 169 -19.24 2.87 1.07
C GLY A 169 -19.88 2.48 -0.25
N ASP A 170 -19.60 3.20 -1.34
CA ASP A 170 -20.14 2.91 -2.66
C ASP A 170 -19.40 1.74 -3.31
N VAL A 171 -19.92 0.53 -3.08
CA VAL A 171 -19.40 -0.72 -3.63
C VAL A 171 -19.81 -0.97 -5.08
N GLU A 172 -20.80 -0.25 -5.61
CA GLU A 172 -21.32 -0.46 -6.97
C GLU A 172 -20.55 0.37 -7.99
N THR A 173 -20.35 1.66 -7.73
CA THR A 173 -19.73 2.61 -8.66
C THR A 173 -18.34 3.10 -8.25
N GLY A 174 -17.88 2.69 -7.06
CA GLY A 174 -16.54 2.96 -6.56
C GLY A 174 -15.48 1.97 -7.05
N SER A 175 -14.20 2.34 -6.89
CA SER A 175 -13.06 1.48 -7.20
C SER A 175 -12.67 0.66 -5.97
N LEU A 176 -13.05 -0.63 -5.96
CA LEU A 176 -12.73 -1.57 -4.88
C LEU A 176 -11.35 -2.22 -5.14
N MET A 177 -10.28 -1.48 -4.89
CA MET A 177 -8.92 -2.02 -5.09
C MET A 177 -8.62 -3.13 -4.07
N ALA A 178 -8.33 -4.33 -4.53
CA ALA A 178 -8.00 -5.47 -3.68
C ALA A 178 -6.97 -6.39 -4.34
N GLY A 179 -6.02 -6.89 -3.54
CA GLY A 179 -5.05 -7.89 -3.97
C GLY A 179 -5.66 -9.28 -4.13
N GLN A 180 -4.93 -10.22 -4.72
CA GLN A 180 -5.38 -11.61 -4.90
C GLN A 180 -5.68 -12.34 -3.58
N SER A 181 -5.14 -11.85 -2.46
CA SER A 181 -5.42 -12.38 -1.13
C SER A 181 -6.84 -12.11 -0.62
N VAL A 182 -7.63 -11.25 -1.30
CA VAL A 182 -9.00 -10.91 -0.85
C VAL A 182 -9.92 -12.13 -0.81
N GLY A 183 -9.76 -13.08 -1.73
CA GLY A 183 -10.52 -14.33 -1.74
C GLY A 183 -10.20 -15.28 -0.59
N MET A 184 -9.16 -14.97 0.20
CA MET A 184 -8.76 -15.73 1.39
C MET A 184 -9.25 -15.08 2.69
N VAL A 185 -9.91 -13.91 2.62
CA VAL A 185 -10.47 -13.21 3.79
C VAL A 185 -11.88 -13.70 4.04
N ASP A 186 -12.09 -14.40 5.16
CA ASP A 186 -13.37 -14.99 5.55
C ASP A 186 -14.08 -14.22 6.68
N ARG A 187 -13.33 -13.43 7.44
CA ARG A 187 -13.84 -12.63 8.56
C ARG A 187 -12.95 -11.43 8.85
N GLU A 188 -13.53 -10.44 9.51
CA GLU A 188 -12.80 -9.32 10.08
C GLU A 188 -11.93 -9.80 11.27
N LYS A 189 -10.68 -9.31 11.32
CA LYS A 189 -9.70 -9.67 12.35
C LYS A 189 -9.01 -8.42 12.88
N PRO A 190 -8.70 -8.36 14.19
CA PRO A 190 -7.81 -7.33 14.71
C PRO A 190 -6.43 -7.39 14.02
N VAL A 191 -5.81 -6.24 13.75
CA VAL A 191 -4.48 -6.16 13.12
C VAL A 191 -3.44 -7.01 13.87
N LYS A 192 -3.50 -7.03 15.20
CA LYS A 192 -2.64 -7.87 16.04
C LYS A 192 -2.79 -9.36 15.75
N GLU A 193 -4.02 -9.83 15.50
CA GLU A 193 -4.26 -11.23 15.13
C GLU A 193 -3.64 -11.54 13.77
N VAL A 194 -3.84 -10.66 12.78
CA VAL A 194 -3.26 -10.82 11.44
C VAL A 194 -1.73 -10.88 11.51
N VAL A 195 -1.10 -9.96 12.23
CA VAL A 195 0.35 -9.93 12.42
C VAL A 195 0.83 -11.23 13.09
N ASN A 196 0.20 -11.65 14.19
CA ASN A 196 0.57 -12.89 14.87
C ASN A 196 0.45 -14.12 13.96
N MET A 197 -0.62 -14.21 13.17
CA MET A 197 -0.82 -15.30 12.22
C MET A 197 0.29 -15.34 11.17
N LEU A 198 0.66 -14.19 10.59
CA LEU A 198 1.75 -14.12 9.61
C LEU A 198 3.08 -14.62 10.18
N ILE A 199 3.37 -14.26 11.43
CA ILE A 199 4.60 -14.65 12.12
C ILE A 199 4.59 -16.16 12.37
N GLN A 200 3.49 -16.69 12.91
CA GLN A 200 3.34 -18.12 13.18
C GLN A 200 3.48 -18.95 11.90
N GLN A 201 2.86 -18.50 10.81
CA GLN A 201 2.96 -19.16 9.51
C GLN A 201 4.39 -19.13 8.96
N ALA A 202 5.08 -18.00 9.09
CA ALA A 202 6.46 -17.86 8.64
C ALA A 202 7.42 -18.73 9.47
N ASP A 203 7.31 -18.74 10.80
CA ASP A 203 8.11 -19.62 11.66
C ASP A 203 7.86 -21.09 11.32
N SER A 204 6.59 -21.51 11.22
CA SER A 204 6.23 -22.89 10.87
C SER A 204 6.80 -23.32 9.52
N TYR A 205 6.75 -22.43 8.53
CA TYR A 205 7.30 -22.69 7.20
C TYR A 205 8.83 -22.85 7.25
N ILE A 206 9.54 -21.97 7.96
CA ILE A 206 11.00 -22.05 8.11
C ILE A 206 11.39 -23.35 8.81
N GLU A 207 10.71 -23.71 9.90
CA GLU A 207 10.96 -24.97 10.62
C GLU A 207 10.76 -26.19 9.72
N SER A 208 9.69 -26.21 8.91
CA SER A 208 9.45 -27.30 7.96
C SER A 208 10.57 -27.44 6.93
N LYS A 209 11.10 -26.32 6.41
CA LYS A 209 12.18 -26.33 5.41
C LYS A 209 13.53 -26.70 6.01
N SER A 210 13.79 -26.31 7.25
CA SER A 210 14.99 -26.75 7.97
C SER A 210 14.97 -28.26 8.20
N ALA A 211 13.83 -28.82 8.62
CA ALA A 211 13.66 -30.27 8.79
C ALA A 211 13.81 -31.05 7.47
N GLU A 212 13.29 -30.53 6.35
CA GLU A 212 13.49 -31.13 5.01
C GLU A 212 14.96 -31.12 4.58
N ALA A 213 15.68 -30.02 4.82
CA ALA A 213 17.10 -29.89 4.44
C ALA A 213 18.03 -30.79 5.26
N GLU A 214 17.63 -31.15 6.48
CA GLU A 214 18.35 -32.05 7.38
C GLU A 214 18.05 -33.54 7.09
N ASN A 215 17.07 -33.86 6.23
CA ASN A 215 16.72 -35.23 5.88
C ASN A 215 17.81 -35.88 4.99
N PRO A 216 18.50 -36.94 5.49
CA PRO A 216 19.59 -37.59 4.75
C PRO A 216 19.17 -38.18 3.39
N ALA A 217 17.89 -38.56 3.23
CA ALA A 217 17.35 -39.12 2.00
C ALA A 217 17.24 -38.08 0.87
N ILE A 218 16.95 -36.81 1.21
CA ILE A 218 16.83 -35.71 0.24
C ILE A 218 18.23 -35.15 -0.11
N ARG A 219 19.15 -35.15 0.87
CA ARG A 219 20.53 -34.67 0.70
C ARG A 219 21.34 -35.45 -0.35
N LYS A 220 21.07 -36.76 -0.50
CA LYS A 220 21.70 -37.62 -1.53
C LYS A 220 21.09 -37.48 -2.93
N ALA A 221 19.89 -36.92 -3.06
CA ALA A 221 19.23 -36.75 -4.36
C ALA A 221 19.65 -35.46 -5.09
N ASN A 222 20.26 -34.51 -4.35
CA ASN A 222 20.72 -33.20 -4.86
C ASN A 222 22.25 -33.06 -4.87
N SER A 223 23.00 -34.14 -4.64
CA SER A 223 24.47 -34.22 -4.72
C SER A 223 24.89 -35.10 -5.88
#